data_AF-A0A955K128-F1
#
_entry.id   AF-A0A955K128-F1
#
_cell.length_a   1.000
_cell.length_b   1.000
_cell.length_c   1.000
_cell.angle_alpha   90.00
_cell.angle_beta   90.00
_cell.angle_gamma   90.00
#
_symmetry.space_group_name_H-M   'P 1'
#
loop_
_entity.id
_entity.type
_entity.pdbx_description
1 polymer ?
#
loop_
_entity_poly.entity_id
_entity_poly.type
_entity_poly.pdbx_seq_one_letter_code
_entity_poly.pdbx_strand_id
1 'polypeptide(L)'
;ASMVVFTNGVADKSNYRKFKSRLQTNDDFLHMKEVITRRFSDKNIKQWGKPDFILIDGGKGQLSSALAVLREKDLQIPTVGLAKKYEEIIISQDWPCVKLDKQSLLKQRGFSRESDDFISLDLPNNGNLVKLLQRIRDESHRFAVSYHSTLKSKRQTSSMLNDVPGIGPATRKKLIKTFGSLKGVTQARDEELVRLLGEKKAKVLRQYIRAEAKS
;
A
#
# COMPACT_ATOMS: atom_id res chain seq x y z
N ALA A 1 -4.31 -3.17 4.44
CA ALA A 1 -4.32 -1.79 3.94
C ALA A 1 -2.94 -1.14 4.03
N SER A 2 -2.69 -0.17 3.15
CA SER A 2 -1.47 0.62 3.11
C SER A 2 -1.82 2.08 3.40
N MET A 3 -0.97 2.76 4.17
CA MET A 3 -1.09 4.17 4.49
C MET A 3 0.22 4.86 4.10
N VAL A 4 0.09 5.91 3.29
CA VAL A 4 1.18 6.81 2.91
C VAL A 4 0.96 8.16 3.58
N VAL A 5 2.04 8.92 3.77
CA VAL A 5 2.00 10.25 4.41
C VAL A 5 2.69 11.24 3.49
N PHE A 6 2.11 12.42 3.36
CA PHE A 6 2.69 13.52 2.62
C PHE A 6 2.84 14.71 3.57
N THR A 7 4.02 15.33 3.56
CA THR A 7 4.37 16.48 4.37
C THR A 7 4.85 17.57 3.41
N ASN A 8 4.26 18.76 3.47
CA ASN A 8 4.57 19.88 2.55
C ASN A 8 4.50 19.47 1.06
N GLY A 9 3.53 18.64 0.70
CA GLY A 9 3.32 18.18 -0.69
C GLY A 9 4.30 17.11 -1.18
N VAL A 10 5.21 16.63 -0.33
CA VAL A 10 6.20 15.60 -0.67
C VAL A 10 5.95 14.34 0.16
N ALA A 11 6.18 13.17 -0.45
CA ALA A 11 5.95 11.88 0.18
C ALA A 11 6.94 11.62 1.34
N ASP A 12 6.41 11.48 2.56
CA ASP A 12 7.18 11.19 3.77
C ASP A 12 7.19 9.69 4.06
N LYS A 13 8.13 9.01 3.40
CA LYS A 13 8.28 7.54 3.46
C LYS A 13 8.55 7.01 4.88
N SER A 14 9.12 7.82 5.77
CA SER A 14 9.41 7.41 7.15
C SER A 14 8.13 7.17 7.97
N ASN A 15 7.05 7.87 7.60
CA ASN A 15 5.76 7.81 8.26
C ASN A 15 4.76 6.87 7.60
N TYR A 16 5.18 6.10 6.59
CA TYR A 16 4.33 5.10 5.96
C TYR A 16 4.02 3.96 6.93
N ARG A 17 2.81 3.39 6.84
CA ARG A 17 2.40 2.26 7.68
C ARG A 17 1.64 1.22 6.85
N LYS A 18 1.86 -0.05 7.17
CA LYS A 18 1.06 -1.16 6.64
C LYS A 18 0.23 -1.76 7.76
N PHE A 19 -1.05 -1.90 7.50
CA PHE A 19 -1.99 -2.55 8.40
C PHE A 19 -2.33 -3.92 7.80
N LYS A 20 -1.77 -4.97 8.39
CA LYS A 20 -2.19 -6.35 8.07
C LYS A 20 -3.63 -6.51 8.53
N SER A 21 -4.50 -6.95 7.61
CA SER A 21 -5.90 -7.25 7.94
C SER A 21 -5.94 -8.35 9.00
N ARG A 22 -6.80 -8.17 9.99
CA ARG A 22 -7.10 -9.19 11.01
C ARG A 22 -8.39 -9.93 10.71
N LEU A 23 -9.19 -9.42 9.77
CA LEU A 23 -10.47 -9.98 9.41
C LEU A 23 -10.31 -11.02 8.30
N GLN A 24 -11.08 -12.11 8.38
CA GLN A 24 -11.17 -13.15 7.35
C GLN A 24 -12.36 -12.88 6.42
N THR A 25 -12.46 -11.66 5.89
CA THR A 25 -13.50 -11.25 4.94
C THR A 25 -12.85 -10.47 3.80
N ASN A 26 -13.52 -10.44 2.64
CA ASN A 26 -13.14 -9.58 1.51
C ASN A 26 -13.90 -8.24 1.52
N ASP A 27 -14.58 -7.91 2.63
CA ASP A 27 -15.31 -6.66 2.79
C ASP A 27 -14.36 -5.47 3.02
N ASP A 28 -14.22 -4.64 1.99
CA ASP A 28 -13.37 -3.46 2.00
C ASP A 28 -13.84 -2.36 2.96
N PHE A 29 -15.14 -2.30 3.29
CA PHE A 29 -15.68 -1.34 4.26
C PHE A 29 -15.27 -1.72 5.68
N LEU A 30 -15.39 -3.00 6.03
CA LEU A 30 -14.94 -3.51 7.33
C LEU A 30 -13.42 -3.38 7.49
N HIS A 31 -12.67 -3.65 6.43
CA HIS A 31 -11.22 -3.40 6.44
C HIS A 31 -10.89 -1.92 6.63
N MET A 32 -11.62 -1.01 5.98
CA MET A 32 -11.41 0.43 6.16
C MET A 32 -11.68 0.85 7.61
N LYS A 33 -12.80 0.39 8.18
CA LYS A 33 -13.15 0.62 9.58
C LYS A 33 -12.04 0.13 10.52
N GLU A 34 -11.58 -1.11 10.38
CA GLU A 34 -10.49 -1.68 11.20
C GLU A 34 -9.23 -0.81 11.15
N VAL A 35 -8.85 -0.36 9.96
CA VAL A 35 -7.63 0.40 9.72
C VAL A 35 -7.70 1.79 10.34
N ILE A 36 -8.80 2.51 10.13
CA ILE A 36 -9.00 3.85 10.70
C ILE A 36 -9.08 3.77 12.22
N THR A 37 -9.80 2.79 12.78
CA THR A 37 -9.87 2.56 14.23
C THR A 37 -8.47 2.35 14.83
N ARG A 38 -7.63 1.55 14.16
CA ARG A 38 -6.25 1.31 14.60
C ARG A 38 -5.37 2.54 14.43
N ARG A 39 -5.44 3.25 13.29
CA ARG A 39 -4.67 4.47 13.03
C ARG A 39 -4.91 5.55 14.08
N PHE A 40 -6.15 5.65 14.55
CA PHE A 40 -6.59 6.63 15.56
C PHE A 40 -6.81 6.01 16.95
N SER A 41 -6.08 4.95 17.29
CA SER A 41 -5.92 4.53 18.69
C SER A 41 -5.05 5.54 19.44
N ASP A 42 -5.28 5.72 20.74
CA ASP A 42 -4.56 6.73 21.55
C ASP A 42 -3.05 6.57 21.47
N LYS A 43 -2.58 5.32 21.48
CA LYS A 43 -1.17 4.97 21.26
C LYS A 43 -0.64 5.54 19.94
N ASN A 44 -1.35 5.32 18.83
CA ASN A 44 -0.90 5.73 17.51
C ASN A 44 -1.09 7.23 17.29
N ILE A 45 -2.09 7.86 17.90
CA ILE A 45 -2.22 9.32 17.92
C ILE A 45 -1.04 9.94 18.67
N LYS A 46 -0.69 9.43 19.84
CA LYS A 46 0.46 9.93 20.62
C LYS A 46 1.79 9.73 19.88
N GLN A 47 1.94 8.62 19.16
CA GLN A 47 3.19 8.30 18.48
C GLN A 47 3.34 8.96 17.09
N TRP A 48 2.26 9.09 16.32
CA TRP A 48 2.30 9.53 14.92
C TRP A 48 1.60 10.87 14.68
N GLY A 49 1.00 11.45 15.71
CA GLY A 49 0.20 12.67 15.59
C GLY A 49 -1.12 12.47 14.85
N LYS A 50 -1.88 13.56 14.77
CA LYS A 50 -3.08 13.71 13.95
C LYS A 50 -2.69 14.36 12.61
N PRO A 51 -3.18 13.85 11.48
CA PRO A 51 -3.00 14.53 10.19
C PRO A 51 -3.93 15.74 10.09
N ASP A 52 -3.55 16.72 9.27
CA ASP A 52 -4.39 17.87 8.95
C ASP A 52 -5.48 17.54 7.90
N PHE A 53 -5.29 16.46 7.15
CA PHE A 53 -6.18 16.03 6.08
C PHE A 53 -6.07 14.51 5.86
N ILE A 54 -7.20 13.86 5.54
CA ILE A 54 -7.26 12.44 5.19
C ILE A 54 -7.83 12.28 3.79
N LEU A 55 -7.10 11.52 2.96
CA LEU A 55 -7.58 11.07 1.65
C LEU A 55 -7.85 9.57 1.72
N ILE A 56 -9.09 9.17 1.45
CA ILE A 56 -9.49 7.76 1.34
C ILE A 56 -9.45 7.38 -0.14
N ASP A 57 -8.58 6.45 -0.51
CA ASP A 57 -8.55 5.85 -1.85
C ASP A 57 -9.74 4.91 -2.01
N GLY A 58 -10.90 5.48 -2.32
CA GLY A 58 -12.17 4.82 -2.19
C GLY A 58 -13.39 5.67 -2.47
N GLY A 59 -14.49 4.99 -2.81
CA GLY A 59 -15.78 5.63 -3.06
C GLY A 59 -16.58 5.93 -1.79
N LYS A 60 -17.86 6.30 -1.98
CA LYS A 60 -18.81 6.71 -0.92
C LYS A 60 -18.80 5.80 0.31
N GLY A 61 -18.96 4.48 0.15
CA GLY A 61 -19.03 3.56 1.30
C GLY A 61 -17.74 3.44 2.12
N GLN A 62 -16.56 3.52 1.49
CA GLN A 62 -15.28 3.52 2.19
C GLN A 62 -15.08 4.83 2.95
N LEU A 63 -15.46 5.96 2.35
CA LEU A 63 -15.48 7.25 3.01
C LEU A 63 -16.42 7.23 4.23
N SER A 64 -17.67 6.78 4.08
CA SER A 64 -18.63 6.64 5.20
C SER A 64 -18.06 5.82 6.35
N SER A 65 -17.41 4.70 6.04
CA SER A 65 -16.81 3.81 7.04
C SER A 65 -15.70 4.50 7.82
N ALA A 66 -14.86 5.30 7.14
CA ALA A 66 -13.82 6.09 7.78
C ALA A 66 -14.41 7.20 8.65
N LEU A 67 -15.39 7.95 8.13
CA LEU A 67 -16.05 9.05 8.85
C LEU A 67 -16.80 8.57 10.10
N ALA A 68 -17.45 7.41 10.05
CA ALA A 68 -18.11 6.82 11.22
C ALA A 68 -17.13 6.61 12.38
N VAL A 69 -15.91 6.15 12.10
CA VAL A 69 -14.87 5.98 13.13
C VAL A 69 -14.36 7.32 13.65
N LEU A 70 -14.20 8.31 12.77
CA LEU A 70 -13.79 9.65 13.20
C LEU A 70 -14.85 10.29 14.11
N ARG A 71 -16.14 10.10 13.83
CA ARG A 71 -17.25 10.52 14.70
C ARG A 71 -17.20 9.84 16.06
N GLU A 72 -17.07 8.50 16.07
CA GLU A 72 -16.99 7.71 17.30
C GLU A 72 -15.83 8.17 18.20
N LYS A 73 -14.75 8.67 17.61
CA LYS A 73 -13.56 9.16 18.30
C LYS A 73 -13.53 10.67 18.55
N ASP A 74 -14.60 11.38 18.20
CA ASP A 74 -14.69 12.84 18.26
C ASP A 74 -13.49 13.56 17.59
N LEU A 75 -13.10 13.06 16.41
CA LEU A 75 -11.99 13.60 15.62
C LEU A 75 -12.50 14.43 14.45
N GLN A 76 -12.33 15.74 14.57
CA GLN A 76 -12.69 16.73 13.55
C GLN A 76 -11.54 16.89 12.53
N ILE A 77 -11.38 15.94 11.62
CA ILE A 77 -10.32 15.97 10.59
C ILE A 77 -10.95 16.06 9.19
N PRO A 78 -10.59 17.06 8.36
CA PRO A 78 -10.98 17.12 6.96
C PRO A 78 -10.68 15.82 6.23
N THR A 79 -11.71 15.18 5.68
CA THR A 79 -11.59 13.84 5.08
C THR A 79 -12.42 13.76 3.81
N VAL A 80 -11.82 13.32 2.71
CA VAL A 80 -12.50 13.13 1.42
C VAL A 80 -12.16 11.77 0.84
N GLY A 81 -13.06 11.26 -0.02
CA GLY A 81 -12.80 10.08 -0.85
C GLY A 81 -12.23 10.48 -2.21
N LEU A 82 -11.52 9.56 -2.85
CA LEU A 82 -11.06 9.66 -4.22
C LEU A 82 -11.48 8.41 -4.99
N ALA A 83 -12.43 8.54 -5.90
CA ALA A 83 -12.98 7.42 -6.66
C ALA A 83 -12.19 7.13 -7.95
N LYS A 84 -11.90 5.85 -8.20
CA LYS A 84 -10.96 5.40 -9.24
C LYS A 84 -11.30 5.75 -10.69
N LYS A 85 -12.57 5.82 -11.07
CA LYS A 85 -12.94 5.87 -12.50
C LYS A 85 -12.57 7.20 -13.17
N TYR A 86 -12.54 8.30 -12.42
CA TYR A 86 -12.31 9.66 -12.94
C TYR A 86 -11.57 10.59 -11.96
N GLU A 87 -10.91 10.06 -10.94
CA GLU A 87 -10.35 10.87 -9.84
C GLU A 87 -11.39 11.78 -9.18
N GLU A 88 -12.65 11.32 -9.16
CA GLU A 88 -13.74 12.08 -8.56
C GLU A 88 -13.49 12.24 -7.07
N ILE A 89 -13.47 13.49 -6.61
CA ILE A 89 -13.36 13.81 -5.19
C ILE A 89 -14.76 13.64 -4.59
N ILE A 90 -14.86 12.80 -3.57
CA ILE A 90 -16.12 12.52 -2.88
C ILE A 90 -16.11 13.24 -1.53
N ILE A 91 -17.12 14.07 -1.31
CA ILE A 91 -17.34 14.81 -0.06
C ILE A 91 -18.65 14.33 0.56
N SER A 92 -18.65 14.03 1.85
CA SER A 92 -19.86 13.74 2.61
C SER A 92 -20.53 15.05 3.01
N GLN A 93 -21.81 15.23 2.73
CA GLN A 93 -22.55 16.46 3.03
C GLN A 93 -22.70 16.72 4.53
N ASP A 94 -22.77 15.64 5.30
CA ASP A 94 -22.91 15.65 6.76
C ASP A 94 -21.57 15.70 7.51
N TRP A 95 -20.43 15.86 6.80
CA TRP A 95 -19.11 15.99 7.42
C TRP A 95 -18.71 17.45 7.58
N PRO A 96 -18.73 18.00 8.82
CA PRO A 96 -18.63 19.45 9.02
C PRO A 96 -17.25 20.04 8.68
N CYS A 97 -16.21 19.20 8.62
CA CYS A 97 -14.83 19.61 8.38
C CYS A 97 -14.49 19.87 6.91
N VAL A 98 -15.41 19.59 5.98
CA VAL A 98 -15.19 19.81 4.54
C VAL A 98 -16.39 20.53 3.96
N LYS A 99 -16.16 21.69 3.34
CA LYS A 99 -17.19 22.46 2.64
C LYS A 99 -16.74 22.72 1.22
N LEU A 100 -17.65 22.57 0.27
CA LEU A 100 -17.40 22.91 -1.12
C LEU A 100 -17.54 24.42 -1.33
N ASP A 101 -16.48 25.07 -1.79
CA ASP A 101 -16.57 26.40 -2.37
C ASP A 101 -16.95 26.30 -3.85
N LYS A 102 -18.23 26.58 -4.14
CA LYS A 102 -18.77 26.56 -5.51
C LYS A 102 -18.10 27.61 -6.41
N GLN A 103 -17.64 28.75 -5.89
CA GLN A 103 -16.96 29.75 -6.70
C GLN A 103 -15.57 29.27 -7.12
N SER A 104 -14.80 28.70 -6.19
CA SER A 104 -13.49 28.11 -6.50
C SER A 104 -13.61 26.94 -7.47
N LEU A 105 -14.66 26.12 -7.35
CA LEU A 105 -14.94 25.03 -8.29
C LEU A 105 -15.15 25.56 -9.71
N LEU A 106 -16.00 26.58 -9.89
CA LEU A 106 -16.27 27.19 -11.18
C LEU A 106 -15.03 27.85 -11.80
N LYS A 107 -14.20 28.54 -10.99
CA LYS A 107 -12.92 29.11 -11.44
C LYS A 107 -11.97 28.06 -12.02
N GLN A 108 -12.03 26.83 -11.47
CA GLN A 108 -11.25 25.70 -11.94
C GLN A 108 -11.92 24.91 -13.07
N ARG A 109 -13.08 25.38 -13.59
CA ARG A 109 -13.89 24.68 -14.60
C ARG A 109 -14.30 23.28 -14.15
N GLY A 110 -14.51 23.10 -12.84
CA GLY A 110 -14.98 21.86 -12.26
C GLY A 110 -16.50 21.75 -12.26
N PHE A 111 -16.98 20.52 -12.10
CA PHE A 111 -18.39 20.18 -12.00
C PHE A 111 -18.66 19.43 -10.72
N SER A 112 -19.80 19.68 -10.08
CA SER A 112 -20.26 18.92 -8.91
C SER A 112 -21.56 18.19 -9.23
N ARG A 113 -21.67 16.94 -8.80
CA ARG A 113 -22.90 16.18 -8.75
C ARG A 113 -23.29 15.94 -7.30
N GLU A 114 -24.41 16.51 -6.90
CA GLU A 114 -24.96 16.36 -5.57
C GLU A 114 -25.91 15.15 -5.54
N SER A 115 -25.88 14.43 -4.43
CA SER A 115 -26.80 13.36 -4.03
C SER A 115 -27.09 13.54 -2.55
N ASP A 116 -28.14 12.91 -2.02
CA ASP A 116 -28.61 13.15 -0.64
C ASP A 116 -27.49 13.22 0.40
N ASP A 117 -26.58 12.23 0.40
CA ASP A 117 -25.50 12.16 1.39
C ASP A 117 -24.13 12.68 0.90
N PHE A 118 -23.93 12.79 -0.42
CA PHE A 118 -22.59 13.05 -0.99
C PHE A 118 -22.58 14.05 -2.13
N ILE A 119 -21.47 14.76 -2.25
CA ILE A 119 -21.10 15.56 -3.40
C ILE A 119 -19.91 14.90 -4.09
N SER A 120 -20.04 14.60 -5.39
CA SER A 120 -18.94 14.18 -6.25
C SER A 120 -18.43 15.38 -7.04
N LEU A 121 -17.13 15.65 -7.00
CA LEU A 121 -16.48 16.70 -7.77
C LEU A 121 -15.66 16.09 -8.89
N ASP A 122 -15.84 16.65 -10.09
CA ASP A 122 -14.98 16.43 -11.25
C ASP A 122 -14.19 17.71 -11.51
N LEU A 123 -12.88 17.58 -11.63
CA LEU A 123 -11.96 18.68 -11.89
C LEU A 123 -11.13 18.35 -13.13
N PRO A 124 -10.81 19.34 -13.98
CA PRO A 124 -9.93 19.11 -15.12
C PRO A 124 -8.58 18.49 -14.71
N ASN A 125 -8.19 17.41 -15.40
CA ASN A 125 -7.00 16.61 -15.13
C ASN A 125 -5.67 17.40 -15.19
N ASN A 126 -5.65 18.58 -15.80
CA ASN A 126 -4.46 19.42 -15.89
C ASN A 126 -4.19 20.26 -14.63
N GLY A 127 -5.17 20.36 -13.72
CA GLY A 127 -5.08 21.14 -12.49
C GLY A 127 -4.07 20.59 -11.48
N ASN A 128 -3.40 21.49 -10.76
CA ASN A 128 -2.39 21.13 -9.75
C ASN A 128 -2.98 20.28 -8.61
N LEU A 129 -4.23 20.54 -8.21
CA LEU A 129 -4.92 19.78 -7.17
C LEU A 129 -5.13 18.32 -7.57
N VAL A 130 -5.68 18.08 -8.77
CA VAL A 130 -5.90 16.73 -9.29
C VAL A 130 -4.58 15.97 -9.40
N LYS A 131 -3.54 16.64 -9.93
CA LYS A 131 -2.19 16.05 -10.01
C LYS A 131 -1.62 15.70 -8.64
N LEU A 132 -1.86 16.52 -7.61
CA LEU A 132 -1.44 16.22 -6.25
C LEU A 132 -2.17 14.99 -5.70
N LEU A 133 -3.49 14.93 -5.84
CA LEU A 133 -4.29 13.79 -5.38
C LEU A 133 -3.91 12.49 -6.11
N GLN A 134 -3.70 12.57 -7.43
CA GLN A 134 -3.18 11.47 -8.24
C GLN A 134 -1.83 10.98 -7.71
N ARG A 135 -0.86 11.87 -7.44
CA ARG A 135 0.44 11.48 -6.86
C ARG A 135 0.29 10.78 -5.51
N ILE A 136 -0.60 11.27 -4.64
CA ILE A 136 -0.86 10.64 -3.33
C ILE A 136 -1.44 9.23 -3.52
N ARG A 137 -2.41 9.08 -4.42
CA ARG A 137 -3.06 7.80 -4.73
C ARG A 137 -2.09 6.81 -5.36
N ASP A 138 -1.31 7.26 -6.35
CA ASP A 138 -0.33 6.44 -7.06
C ASP A 138 0.77 5.99 -6.09
N GLU A 139 1.19 6.84 -5.17
CA GLU A 139 2.14 6.49 -4.11
C GLU A 139 1.55 5.46 -3.13
N SER A 140 0.26 5.59 -2.78
CA SER A 140 -0.47 4.59 -1.98
C SER A 140 -0.53 3.24 -2.69
N HIS A 141 -0.88 3.23 -3.99
CA HIS A 141 -0.88 2.03 -4.83
C HIS A 141 0.52 1.42 -4.93
N ARG A 142 1.56 2.22 -5.20
CA ARG A 142 2.96 1.79 -5.26
C ARG A 142 3.38 1.13 -3.94
N PHE A 143 3.04 1.74 -2.81
CA PHE A 143 3.37 1.20 -1.50
C PHE A 143 2.63 -0.09 -1.17
N ALA A 144 1.37 -0.23 -1.61
CA ALA A 144 0.61 -1.47 -1.52
C ALA A 144 1.23 -2.59 -2.38
N VAL A 145 1.49 -2.32 -3.66
CA VAL A 145 2.05 -3.30 -4.61
C VAL A 145 3.47 -3.72 -4.24
N SER A 146 4.30 -2.80 -3.73
CA SER A 146 5.66 -3.12 -3.27
C SER A 146 5.69 -4.24 -2.23
N TYR A 147 4.65 -4.36 -1.39
CA TYR A 147 4.51 -5.45 -0.42
C TYR A 147 4.37 -6.81 -1.09
N HIS A 148 3.54 -6.87 -2.12
CA HIS A 148 3.30 -8.09 -2.88
C HIS A 148 4.50 -8.46 -3.75
N SER A 149 5.31 -7.49 -4.20
CA SER A 149 6.57 -7.78 -4.92
C SER A 149 7.62 -8.43 -4.00
N THR A 150 7.76 -7.98 -2.74
CA THR A 150 8.69 -8.60 -1.78
C THR A 150 8.17 -9.93 -1.26
N LEU A 151 6.85 -10.09 -1.10
CA LEU A 151 6.24 -11.36 -0.73
C LEU A 151 6.23 -12.37 -1.88
N LYS A 152 5.97 -11.98 -3.14
CA LYS A 152 6.15 -12.86 -4.31
C LYS A 152 7.62 -13.24 -4.45
N SER A 153 8.55 -12.30 -4.29
CA SER A 153 9.98 -12.61 -4.25
C SER A 153 10.29 -13.61 -3.13
N LYS A 154 9.72 -13.48 -1.92
CA LYS A 154 9.87 -14.43 -0.78
C LYS A 154 9.15 -15.79 -0.95
N ARG A 155 8.03 -15.84 -1.68
CA ARG A 155 7.25 -17.08 -1.92
C ARG A 155 7.79 -17.85 -3.13
N GLN A 156 8.22 -17.15 -4.19
CA GLN A 156 8.96 -17.75 -5.32
C GLN A 156 10.38 -18.16 -4.94
N THR A 157 11.08 -17.43 -4.05
CA THR A 157 12.37 -17.88 -3.50
C THR A 157 12.26 -19.17 -2.70
N SER A 158 11.13 -19.38 -2.01
CA SER A 158 10.90 -20.63 -1.29
C SER A 158 10.71 -21.78 -2.28
N SER A 159 9.83 -21.62 -3.28
CA SER A 159 9.44 -22.71 -4.19
C SER A 159 10.62 -23.39 -4.89
N MET A 160 11.45 -22.67 -5.66
CA MET A 160 12.52 -23.33 -6.44
C MET A 160 13.62 -23.94 -5.57
N LEU A 161 13.99 -23.32 -4.45
CA LEU A 161 15.00 -23.90 -3.56
C LEU A 161 14.45 -25.07 -2.73
N ASN A 162 13.14 -25.14 -2.51
CA ASN A 162 12.51 -26.25 -1.78
C ASN A 162 12.62 -27.57 -2.56
N ASP A 163 12.62 -27.48 -3.89
CA ASP A 163 12.57 -28.64 -4.79
C ASP A 163 13.97 -29.16 -5.16
N VAL A 164 15.06 -28.49 -4.71
CA VAL A 164 16.43 -28.95 -4.95
C VAL A 164 16.76 -30.15 -4.06
N PRO A 165 17.05 -31.34 -4.64
CA PRO A 165 17.41 -32.51 -3.86
C PRO A 165 18.62 -32.28 -2.96
N GLY A 166 18.54 -32.65 -1.69
CA GLY A 166 19.65 -32.51 -0.73
C GLY A 166 19.87 -31.11 -0.15
N ILE A 167 19.04 -30.12 -0.49
CA ILE A 167 19.08 -28.76 0.10
C ILE A 167 17.91 -28.54 1.07
N GLY A 168 18.18 -28.78 2.35
CA GLY A 168 17.21 -28.60 3.43
C GLY A 168 16.97 -27.14 3.88
N PRO A 169 15.96 -26.90 4.75
CA PRO A 169 15.52 -25.56 5.16
C PRO A 169 16.63 -24.67 5.74
N ALA A 170 17.54 -25.24 6.53
CA ALA A 170 18.65 -24.50 7.14
C ALA A 170 19.62 -23.96 6.08
N THR A 171 19.92 -24.76 5.06
CA THR A 171 20.78 -24.39 3.93
C THR A 171 20.13 -23.31 3.08
N ARG A 172 18.83 -23.40 2.81
CA ARG A 172 18.06 -22.37 2.10
C ARG A 172 18.09 -21.04 2.85
N LYS A 173 17.90 -21.07 4.17
CA LYS A 173 17.99 -19.86 5.01
C LYS A 173 19.38 -19.23 4.93
N LYS A 174 20.46 -20.03 4.91
CA LYS A 174 21.83 -19.53 4.72
C LYS A 174 22.02 -18.87 3.34
N LEU A 175 21.51 -19.49 2.28
CA LEU A 175 21.59 -18.94 0.91
C LEU A 175 20.89 -17.59 0.80
N ILE A 176 19.64 -17.49 1.26
CA ILE A 176 18.87 -16.24 1.23
C ILE A 176 19.49 -15.19 2.15
N LYS A 177 20.03 -15.57 3.31
CA LYS A 177 20.73 -14.63 4.19
C LYS A 177 21.98 -14.03 3.55
N THR A 178 22.70 -14.82 2.75
CA THR A 178 23.98 -14.41 2.15
C THR A 178 23.78 -13.64 0.84
N PHE A 179 22.91 -14.15 -0.04
CA PHE A 179 22.72 -13.61 -1.39
C PHE A 179 21.44 -12.77 -1.54
N GLY A 180 20.68 -12.59 -0.46
CA GLY A 180 19.49 -11.74 -0.35
C GLY A 180 18.23 -12.28 -1.04
N SER A 181 18.34 -12.92 -2.20
CA SER A 181 17.21 -13.43 -2.98
C SER A 181 17.61 -14.61 -3.88
N LEU A 182 16.63 -15.29 -4.49
CA LEU A 182 16.85 -16.39 -5.44
C LEU A 182 17.63 -15.90 -6.64
N LYS A 183 17.30 -14.70 -7.15
CA LYS A 183 18.06 -14.07 -8.22
C LYS A 183 19.53 -13.85 -7.83
N GLY A 184 19.77 -13.47 -6.58
CA GLY A 184 21.12 -13.39 -6.03
C GLY A 184 21.81 -14.75 -5.99
N VAL A 185 21.10 -15.81 -5.60
CA VAL A 185 21.63 -17.19 -5.60
C VAL A 185 21.92 -17.70 -7.01
N THR A 186 21.06 -17.40 -8.00
CA THR A 186 21.29 -17.82 -9.39
C THR A 186 22.44 -17.07 -10.04
N GLN A 187 22.66 -15.80 -9.68
CA GLN A 187 23.76 -14.97 -10.18
C GLN A 187 25.07 -15.11 -9.39
N ALA A 188 25.06 -15.77 -8.23
CA ALA A 188 26.25 -16.00 -7.41
C ALA A 188 27.34 -16.75 -8.19
N ARG A 189 28.61 -16.44 -7.88
CA ARG A 189 29.76 -17.14 -8.46
C ARG A 189 29.88 -18.54 -7.87
N ASP A 190 30.37 -19.48 -8.67
CA ASP A 190 30.51 -20.88 -8.25
C ASP A 190 31.40 -21.01 -7.01
N GLU A 191 32.47 -20.22 -6.92
CA GLU A 191 33.36 -20.16 -5.76
C GLU A 191 32.63 -19.74 -4.47
N GLU A 192 31.70 -18.78 -4.55
CA GLU A 192 30.94 -18.29 -3.40
C GLU A 192 29.94 -19.32 -2.92
N LEU A 193 29.31 -20.06 -3.85
CA LEU A 193 28.40 -21.16 -3.53
C LEU A 193 29.15 -22.34 -2.91
N VAL A 194 30.33 -22.68 -3.42
CA VAL A 194 31.19 -23.74 -2.86
C VAL A 194 31.66 -23.38 -1.46
N ARG A 195 32.09 -22.13 -1.22
CA ARG A 195 32.49 -21.67 0.11
C ARG A 195 31.35 -21.75 1.13
N LEU A 196 30.11 -21.48 0.71
CA LEU A 196 28.95 -21.48 1.61
C LEU A 196 28.38 -22.90 1.86
N LEU A 197 28.38 -23.77 0.85
CA LEU A 197 27.64 -25.03 0.87
C LEU A 197 28.51 -26.29 0.83
N GLY A 198 29.77 -26.16 0.43
CA GLY A 198 30.65 -27.26 0.02
C GLY A 198 30.40 -27.71 -1.43
N GLU A 199 31.42 -28.29 -2.06
CA GLU A 199 31.45 -28.64 -3.49
C GLU A 199 30.24 -29.49 -3.93
N LYS A 200 29.93 -30.55 -3.17
CA LYS A 200 28.84 -31.48 -3.53
C LYS A 200 27.48 -30.77 -3.62
N LYS A 201 27.15 -29.93 -2.64
CA LYS A 201 25.85 -29.23 -2.59
C LYS A 201 25.77 -28.05 -3.56
N ALA A 202 26.89 -27.34 -3.76
CA ALA A 202 26.97 -26.27 -4.74
C ALA A 202 26.75 -26.80 -6.18
N LYS A 203 27.35 -27.95 -6.50
CA LYS A 203 27.18 -28.60 -7.81
C LYS A 203 25.73 -28.99 -8.08
N VAL A 204 25.06 -29.62 -7.12
CA VAL A 204 23.64 -30.01 -7.23
C VAL A 204 22.73 -28.79 -7.44
N LEU A 205 22.94 -27.72 -6.66
CA LEU A 205 22.21 -26.47 -6.82
C LEU A 205 22.39 -25.88 -8.23
N ARG A 206 23.63 -25.88 -8.75
CA ARG A 206 23.95 -25.30 -10.05
C ARG A 206 23.36 -26.08 -11.21
N GLN A 207 23.39 -27.42 -11.11
CA GLN A 207 22.77 -28.31 -12.08
C GLN A 207 21.25 -28.08 -12.14
N TYR A 208 20.60 -27.97 -10.97
CA TYR A 208 19.17 -27.72 -10.89
C TYR A 208 18.79 -26.36 -11.49
N ILE A 209 19.51 -25.29 -11.14
CA ILE A 209 19.28 -23.93 -11.70
C ILE A 209 19.44 -23.92 -13.23
N ARG A 210 20.42 -24.65 -13.78
CA ARG A 210 20.64 -24.75 -15.23
C ARG A 210 19.55 -25.55 -15.95
N ALA A 211 18.98 -26.57 -15.29
CA ALA A 211 17.89 -27.36 -15.86
C ALA A 211 16.59 -26.54 -15.97
N GLU A 212 16.24 -25.80 -14.92
CA GLU A 212 15.07 -24.92 -14.89
C GLU A 212 15.16 -23.75 -15.88
N ALA A 213 16.37 -23.22 -16.13
CA ALA A 213 16.56 -22.14 -17.11
C ALA A 213 16.41 -22.58 -18.58
N LYS A 214 16.34 -23.89 -18.84
CA LYS A 214 16.15 -24.47 -20.18
C LYS A 214 14.71 -24.95 -20.44
N SER A 215 13.84 -24.92 -19.42
CA SER A 215 12.42 -25.25 -19.50
C SER A 215 11.57 -23.99 -19.66
#